data_AF-A0A384JBJ4-F1
#
_entry.id   AF-A0A384JBJ4-F1
#
_cell.length_a   1.000
_cell.length_b   1.000
_cell.length_c   1.000
_cell.angle_alpha   90.00
_cell.angle_beta   90.00
_cell.angle_gamma   90.00
#
_symmetry.space_group_name_H-M   'P 1'
#
loop_
_entity.id
_entity.type
_entity.pdbx_description
1 polymer ?
#
loop_
_entity_poly.entity_id
_entity_poly.type
_entity_poly.pdbx_seq_one_letter_code
_entity_poly.pdbx_strand_id
1 'polypeptide(L)'
;MASSDDSSDLSSVPSDDESLQLTKKDGILKFFSKAPKPTAARKIEASPPRPKREPSPPHEYVLADNPDIAFIVMFRARFTEVFPKSLPNFGPQELEHAVVGTTPGEHAEQFLCALLGLLLNRKQDVK
;
A
#
# COMPACT_ATOMS: atom_id res chain seq x y z
N MET A 1 27.10 -12.61 -31.28
CA MET A 1 26.44 -12.11 -30.06
C MET A 1 25.00 -12.56 -30.15
N ALA A 2 24.66 -13.66 -29.47
CA ALA A 2 23.33 -14.26 -29.51
C ALA A 2 22.42 -13.57 -28.48
N SER A 3 21.28 -13.06 -28.95
CA SER A 3 20.18 -12.57 -28.14
C SER A 3 19.37 -13.78 -27.68
N SER A 4 19.28 -14.03 -26.38
CA SER A 4 18.54 -15.17 -25.84
C SER A 4 17.83 -14.76 -24.55
N ASP A 5 16.52 -14.95 -24.56
CA ASP A 5 15.58 -15.04 -23.44
C ASP A 5 15.43 -13.86 -22.48
N ASP A 6 14.61 -12.89 -22.88
CA ASP A 6 13.69 -12.21 -21.97
C ASP A 6 12.37 -13.02 -21.93
N SER A 7 12.39 -14.18 -21.28
CA SER A 7 11.16 -14.95 -21.02
C SER A 7 10.79 -14.77 -19.55
N SER A 8 9.93 -13.79 -19.31
CA SER A 8 9.41 -13.45 -17.99
C SER A 8 8.38 -14.50 -17.52
N ASP A 9 8.78 -15.39 -16.62
CA ASP A 9 7.92 -16.42 -15.97
C ASP A 9 6.83 -15.85 -15.03
N LEU A 10 6.68 -14.52 -14.94
CA LEU A 10 5.70 -13.87 -14.07
C LEU A 10 4.42 -13.40 -14.80
N SER A 11 4.36 -13.52 -16.13
CA SER A 11 3.21 -13.08 -16.95
C SER A 11 2.26 -14.20 -17.36
N SER A 12 2.31 -15.37 -16.72
CA SER A 12 1.29 -16.40 -16.94
C SER A 12 -0.03 -15.97 -16.30
N VAL A 13 -0.85 -15.29 -17.09
CA VAL A 13 -2.28 -15.07 -16.80
C VAL A 13 -2.92 -16.44 -16.58
N PRO A 14 -3.63 -16.68 -15.47
CA PRO A 14 -4.40 -17.90 -15.31
C PRO A 14 -5.36 -18.06 -16.49
N SER A 15 -5.39 -19.25 -17.09
CA SER A 15 -6.32 -19.53 -18.19
C SER A 15 -7.76 -19.34 -17.70
N ASP A 16 -8.48 -18.42 -18.36
CA ASP A 16 -9.91 -18.14 -18.19
C ASP A 16 -10.73 -19.38 -18.59
N ASP A 17 -10.86 -20.36 -17.69
CA ASP A 17 -11.93 -21.36 -17.76
C ASP A 17 -13.18 -20.77 -17.08
N GLU A 18 -13.84 -19.92 -17.85
CA GLU A 18 -15.09 -19.24 -17.52
C GLU A 18 -16.22 -20.26 -17.29
N SER A 19 -16.56 -20.52 -16.03
CA SER A 19 -17.95 -20.85 -15.68
C SER A 19 -18.36 -20.27 -14.32
N LEU A 20 -18.24 -18.95 -14.19
CA LEU A 20 -18.87 -18.19 -13.11
C LEU A 20 -20.38 -18.07 -13.36
N GLN A 21 -21.15 -19.07 -12.92
CA GLN A 21 -22.61 -18.94 -12.89
C GLN A 21 -23.10 -18.34 -11.58
N LEU A 22 -23.36 -17.03 -11.67
CA LEU A 22 -23.92 -16.24 -10.59
C LEU A 22 -25.40 -15.81 -10.92
N THR A 23 -26.51 -16.38 -10.33
CA THR A 23 -27.74 -15.67 -9.77
C THR A 23 -28.70 -16.52 -8.91
N LYS A 24 -29.64 -16.00 -8.05
CA LYS A 24 -29.57 -15.01 -6.94
C LYS A 24 -30.77 -15.21 -5.93
N LYS A 25 -30.63 -14.99 -4.59
CA LYS A 25 -31.67 -14.78 -3.52
C LYS A 25 -31.37 -15.06 -1.97
N ASP A 26 -30.17 -14.91 -1.34
CA ASP A 26 -29.77 -13.86 -0.32
C ASP A 26 -28.26 -13.94 0.06
N GLY A 27 -27.48 -12.85 -0.13
CA GLY A 27 -26.00 -12.88 -0.07
C GLY A 27 -25.26 -13.70 -1.15
N ILE A 28 -23.93 -13.65 -1.24
CA ILE A 28 -23.13 -14.29 -2.33
C ILE A 28 -23.25 -15.82 -2.43
N LEU A 29 -24.00 -16.47 -1.53
CA LEU A 29 -24.19 -17.93 -1.45
C LEU A 29 -25.05 -18.55 -2.56
N LYS A 30 -25.74 -17.74 -3.37
CA LYS A 30 -26.73 -18.20 -4.36
C LYS A 30 -26.09 -18.79 -5.63
N PHE A 31 -24.79 -18.52 -5.75
CA PHE A 31 -23.96 -18.76 -6.91
C PHE A 31 -23.10 -20.02 -6.76
N PHE A 32 -23.09 -20.58 -5.56
CA PHE A 32 -22.50 -21.88 -5.31
C PHE A 32 -23.60 -22.92 -5.49
N SER A 33 -23.56 -23.63 -6.62
CA SER A 33 -24.35 -24.84 -6.79
C SER A 33 -23.96 -25.81 -5.68
N LYS A 34 -24.95 -26.28 -4.92
CA LYS A 34 -24.71 -27.21 -3.82
C LYS A 34 -24.23 -28.52 -4.44
N ALA A 35 -22.92 -28.77 -4.34
CA ALA A 35 -22.31 -29.99 -4.87
C ALA A 35 -23.08 -31.21 -4.32
N PRO A 36 -23.33 -32.25 -5.15
CA PRO A 36 -24.02 -33.45 -4.70
C PRO A 36 -23.28 -33.99 -3.48
N LYS A 37 -24.02 -34.17 -2.37
CA LYS A 37 -23.46 -34.71 -1.13
C LYS A 37 -22.79 -36.04 -1.46
N PRO A 38 -21.46 -36.19 -1.31
CA PRO A 38 -20.83 -37.48 -1.50
C PRO A 38 -21.38 -38.44 -0.43
N THR A 39 -21.97 -39.55 -0.86
CA THR A 39 -22.52 -40.63 -0.01
C THR A 39 -21.44 -41.48 0.68
N ALA A 40 -20.26 -40.91 0.86
CA ALA A 40 -19.24 -41.43 1.75
C ALA A 40 -18.60 -40.21 2.40
N ALA A 41 -18.67 -40.16 3.74
CA ALA A 41 -17.87 -39.23 4.51
C ALA A 41 -16.39 -39.49 4.16
N ARG A 42 -15.85 -38.71 3.22
CA ARG A 42 -14.41 -38.65 3.00
C ARG A 42 -13.83 -38.25 4.34
N LYS A 43 -13.10 -39.17 4.98
CA LYS A 43 -12.30 -38.87 6.16
C LYS A 43 -11.42 -37.70 5.74
N ILE A 44 -11.73 -36.51 6.25
CA ILE A 44 -10.86 -35.35 6.11
C ILE A 44 -9.67 -35.71 6.97
N GLU A 45 -8.64 -36.30 6.34
CA GLU A 45 -7.36 -36.45 7.02
C GLU A 45 -6.92 -35.05 7.41
N ALA A 46 -6.83 -34.81 8.72
CA ALA A 46 -6.41 -33.53 9.25
C ALA A 46 -5.03 -33.24 8.66
N SER A 47 -4.95 -32.20 7.85
CA SER A 47 -3.67 -31.74 7.31
C SER A 47 -2.71 -31.52 8.48
N PRO A 48 -1.45 -31.97 8.38
CA PRO A 48 -0.51 -31.88 9.47
C PRO A 48 -0.42 -30.41 9.95
N PRO A 49 -0.28 -30.17 11.27
CA PRO A 49 -0.19 -28.82 11.81
C PRO A 49 0.87 -28.05 11.04
N ARG A 50 0.49 -26.88 10.50
CA ARG A 50 1.43 -26.05 9.75
C ARG A 50 2.64 -25.80 10.66
N PRO A 51 3.87 -26.12 10.20
CA PRO A 51 5.06 -25.94 11.01
C PRO A 51 5.06 -24.52 11.62
N LYS A 52 5.28 -24.43 12.93
CA LYS A 52 5.43 -23.13 13.58
C LYS A 52 6.61 -22.44 12.93
N ARG A 53 6.37 -21.24 12.39
CA ARG A 53 7.44 -20.40 11.84
C ARG A 53 8.35 -20.01 12.99
N GLU A 54 9.65 -20.05 12.75
CA GLU A 54 10.61 -19.41 13.66
C GLU A 54 10.25 -17.93 13.78
N PRO A 55 10.42 -17.32 14.97
CA PRO A 55 10.12 -15.90 15.15
C PRO A 55 10.94 -15.06 14.16
N SER A 56 10.34 -13.97 13.68
CA SER A 56 11.05 -13.02 12.83
C SER A 56 12.30 -12.51 13.55
N PRO A 57 13.40 -12.25 12.83
CA PRO A 57 14.56 -11.58 13.40
C PRO A 57 14.18 -10.29 14.13
N PRO A 58 14.96 -9.87 15.15
CA PRO A 58 14.75 -8.58 15.80
C PRO A 58 14.72 -7.45 14.77
N HIS A 59 13.74 -6.57 14.88
CA HIS A 59 13.58 -5.44 13.98
C HIS A 59 14.69 -4.41 14.19
N GLU A 60 15.37 -4.02 13.12
CA GLU A 60 16.34 -2.94 13.13
C GLU A 60 15.66 -1.63 12.76
N TYR A 61 15.83 -0.60 13.59
CA TYR A 61 15.26 0.71 13.31
C TYR A 61 15.90 1.32 12.06
N VAL A 62 15.07 1.56 11.06
CA VAL A 62 15.41 2.23 9.81
C VAL A 62 14.64 3.54 9.70
N LEU A 63 15.04 4.38 8.73
CA LEU A 63 14.36 5.66 8.48
C LEU A 63 12.85 5.49 8.25
N ALA A 64 12.44 4.39 7.60
CA ALA A 64 11.04 4.06 7.34
C ALA A 64 10.20 3.85 8.62
N ASP A 65 10.84 3.60 9.77
CA ASP A 65 10.16 3.48 11.06
C ASP A 65 9.89 4.83 11.72
N ASN A 66 10.41 5.92 11.15
CA ASN A 66 10.23 7.25 11.74
C ASN A 66 8.77 7.71 11.59
N PRO A 67 8.01 7.85 12.70
CA PRO A 67 6.61 8.27 12.65
C PRO A 67 6.43 9.70 12.15
N ASP A 68 7.47 10.54 12.20
CA ASP A 68 7.42 11.93 11.76
C ASP A 68 7.16 12.04 10.26
N ILE A 69 7.66 11.11 9.47
CA ILE A 69 7.43 11.07 8.01
C ILE A 69 5.94 10.87 7.73
N ALA A 70 5.32 9.91 8.41
CA ALA A 70 3.88 9.66 8.31
C ALA A 70 3.08 10.88 8.81
N PHE A 71 3.51 11.52 9.91
CA PHE A 71 2.88 12.72 10.43
C PHE A 71 2.92 13.87 9.42
N ILE A 72 4.07 14.15 8.80
CA ILE A 72 4.24 15.24 7.83
C ILE A 72 3.35 15.00 6.60
N VAL A 73 3.36 13.79 6.04
CA VAL A 73 2.52 13.43 4.89
C VAL A 73 1.04 13.59 5.24
N MET A 74 0.63 13.13 6.42
CA MET A 74 -0.76 13.27 6.89
C MET A 74 -1.14 14.73 7.12
N PHE A 75 -0.26 15.54 7.71
CA PHE A 75 -0.49 16.96 7.91
C PHE A 75 -0.71 17.66 6.57
N ARG A 76 0.17 17.43 5.60
CA ARG A 76 0.07 18.00 4.26
C ARG A 76 -1.23 17.57 3.55
N ALA A 77 -1.66 16.32 3.72
CA ALA A 77 -2.94 15.85 3.17
C ALA A 77 -4.14 16.52 3.85
N ARG A 78 -4.18 16.56 5.18
CA ARG A 78 -5.30 17.09 5.96
C ARG A 78 -5.51 18.59 5.78
N PHE A 79 -4.44 19.34 5.61
CA PHE A 79 -4.47 20.79 5.47
C PHE A 79 -4.27 21.25 4.02
N THR A 80 -4.61 20.43 3.01
CA THR A 80 -4.42 20.79 1.59
C THR A 80 -4.98 22.17 1.23
N GLU A 81 -6.06 22.61 1.87
CA GLU A 81 -6.70 23.90 1.61
C GLU A 81 -5.88 25.13 2.03
N VAL A 82 -4.95 24.99 3.00
CA VAL A 82 -4.11 26.10 3.46
C VAL A 82 -2.87 26.29 2.59
N PHE A 83 -2.57 25.31 1.73
CA PHE A 83 -1.41 25.32 0.85
C PHE A 83 -1.77 25.81 -0.56
N PRO A 84 -0.80 26.36 -1.31
CA PRO A 84 -1.02 26.71 -2.71
C PRO A 84 -1.45 25.49 -3.53
N LYS A 85 -2.41 25.68 -4.46
CA LYS A 85 -2.90 24.60 -5.34
C LYS A 85 -1.82 24.02 -6.26
N SER A 86 -0.74 24.75 -6.49
CA SER A 86 0.42 24.30 -7.26
C SER A 86 1.37 23.41 -6.45
N LEU A 87 1.20 23.30 -5.13
CA LEU A 87 2.10 22.54 -4.28
C LEU A 87 1.83 21.03 -4.46
N PRO A 88 2.83 20.23 -4.87
CA PRO A 88 2.64 18.81 -5.13
C PRO A 88 2.31 18.01 -3.87
N ASN A 89 1.62 16.88 -4.07
CA ASN A 89 1.46 15.84 -3.05
C ASN A 89 2.69 14.93 -3.09
N PHE A 90 3.09 14.40 -1.94
CA PHE A 90 4.15 13.41 -1.84
C PHE A 90 3.74 12.30 -0.86
N GLY A 91 4.24 11.09 -1.09
CA GLY A 91 4.06 9.95 -0.20
C GLY A 91 5.18 9.81 0.84
N PRO A 92 5.08 8.83 1.76
CA PRO A 92 6.11 8.57 2.77
C PRO A 92 7.48 8.25 2.16
N GLN A 93 7.54 7.34 1.19
CA GLN A 93 8.78 6.96 0.51
C GLN A 93 9.43 8.13 -0.21
N GLU A 94 8.61 8.99 -0.83
CA GLU A 94 9.11 10.15 -1.56
C GLU A 94 9.70 11.20 -0.60
N LEU A 95 9.06 11.41 0.56
CA LEU A 95 9.62 12.25 1.61
C LEU A 95 10.89 11.65 2.22
N GLU A 96 10.93 10.33 2.46
CA GLU A 96 12.14 9.62 2.91
C GLU A 96 13.32 9.90 1.97
N HIS A 97 13.15 9.67 0.66
CA HIS A 97 14.20 9.94 -0.32
C HIS A 97 14.59 11.42 -0.36
N ALA A 98 13.62 12.33 -0.21
CA ALA A 98 13.87 13.76 -0.29
C ALA A 98 14.61 14.33 0.93
N VAL A 99 14.71 13.62 2.07
CA VAL A 99 15.37 14.13 3.28
C VAL A 99 16.70 13.44 3.63
N VAL A 100 17.09 12.40 2.89
CA VAL A 100 18.34 11.66 3.13
C VAL A 100 19.58 12.47 2.73
N GLY A 101 19.47 13.32 1.69
CA GLY A 101 20.57 14.14 1.19
C GLY A 101 20.89 15.35 2.07
N THR A 102 22.05 15.97 1.83
CA THR A 102 22.42 17.26 2.47
C THR A 102 21.50 18.40 2.07
N THR A 103 20.99 18.34 0.84
CA THR A 103 20.00 19.27 0.30
C THR A 103 18.67 18.54 0.21
N PRO A 104 17.55 19.13 0.66
CA PRO A 104 16.24 18.53 0.50
C PRO A 104 15.91 18.35 -0.99
N GLY A 105 15.18 17.29 -1.31
CA GLY A 105 14.61 17.09 -2.64
C GLY A 105 13.58 18.16 -2.98
N GLU A 106 13.33 18.35 -4.28
CA GLU A 106 12.49 19.43 -4.80
C GLU A 106 11.11 19.54 -4.11
N HIS A 107 10.39 18.43 -3.96
CA HIS A 107 9.09 18.40 -3.30
C HIS A 107 9.15 18.77 -1.81
N ALA A 108 10.20 18.33 -1.10
CA ALA A 108 10.40 18.66 0.30
C ALA A 108 10.77 20.14 0.49
N GLU A 109 11.60 20.69 -0.40
CA GLU A 109 11.97 22.11 -0.39
C GLU A 109 10.76 23.00 -0.66
N GLN A 110 9.96 22.69 -1.69
CA GLN A 110 8.74 23.42 -2.00
C GLN A 110 7.74 23.39 -0.83
N PHE A 111 7.58 22.24 -0.19
CA PHE A 111 6.73 22.09 1.00
C PHE A 111 7.24 22.92 2.17
N LEU A 112 8.56 22.90 2.44
CA LEU A 112 9.16 23.69 3.51
C LEU A 112 8.97 25.19 3.26
N CYS A 113 9.18 25.65 2.02
CA CYS A 113 8.93 27.04 1.63
C CYS A 113 7.47 27.44 1.84
N ALA A 114 6.52 26.58 1.45
CA ALA A 114 5.09 26.83 1.65
C ALA A 114 4.71 26.84 3.14
N LEU A 115 5.30 25.96 3.95
CA LEU A 115 5.10 25.90 5.40
C LEU A 115 5.64 27.16 6.09
N LEU A 116 6.85 27.60 5.74
CA LEU A 116 7.42 28.84 6.24
C LEU A 116 6.58 30.05 5.81
N GLY A 117 6.11 30.07 4.55
CA GLY A 117 5.17 31.07 4.07
C GLY A 117 3.89 31.10 4.90
N LEU A 118 3.31 29.95 5.22
CA LEU A 118 2.12 29.84 6.07
C LEU A 118 2.37 30.37 7.50
N LEU A 119 3.50 30.03 8.10
CA LEU A 119 3.82 30.39 9.49
C LEU A 119 4.22 31.87 9.64
N LEU A 120 4.97 32.39 8.67
CA LEU A 120 5.60 33.72 8.75
C LEU A 120 4.75 34.81 8.08
N ASN A 121 3.87 34.46 7.14
CA ASN A 121 3.04 35.43 6.41
C ASN A 121 1.67 35.65 7.07
N ARG A 122 1.66 35.86 8.40
CA ARG A 122 0.43 36.12 9.16
C ARG A 122 -0.06 37.55 8.89
N LYS A 123 -1.18 37.67 8.17
CA LYS A 123 -1.97 38.92 8.13
C LYS A 123 -3.00 39.02 9.26
N GLN A 124 -3.36 37.90 9.89
CA GLN A 124 -4.25 37.84 11.07
C GLN A 124 -3.76 36.79 12.06
N ASP A 125 -3.92 37.09 13.35
CA ASP A 125 -3.58 36.18 14.44
C ASP A 125 -4.56 35.01 14.58
N VAL A 126 -4.01 33.84 14.88
CA VAL A 126 -4.75 32.66 15.32
C VAL A 126 -5.25 32.92 16.74
N LYS A 127 -6.58 32.93 16.92
CA LYS A 127 -7.26 33.00 18.22
C LYS A 127 -7.32 31.64 18.89
#